data_AF-A0A661N456-F1
#
_entry.id   AF-A0A661N456-F1
#
_cell.length_a   1.000
_cell.length_b   1.000
_cell.length_c   1.000
_cell.angle_alpha   90.00
_cell.angle_beta   90.00
_cell.angle_gamma   90.00
#
_symmetry.space_group_name_H-M   'P 1'
#
loop_
_entity.id
_entity.type
_entity.pdbx_description
1 polymer ?
#
loop_
_entity_poly.entity_id
_entity_poly.type
_entity_poly.pdbx_seq_one_letter_code
_entity_poly.pdbx_strand_id
1 'polypeptide(L)'
;MSEALTRGEMVVLAGAVREMMKADGSVSHAEVETAVSVAERLALPAEEWGAIWEEAAHKLPTAEAVKAGAAELYRQEARELVYEILHEVATHDEIVDSEWDLLEWLDETWRFSDDQKDG
;
A
#
# COMPACT_ATOMS: atom_id res chain seq x y z
N MET A 1 12.36 -13.15 10.81
CA MET A 1 10.95 -13.61 10.82
C MET A 1 10.23 -12.68 9.88
N SER A 2 9.50 -13.15 8.86
CA SER A 2 8.67 -12.22 8.09
C SER A 2 7.51 -11.83 9.00
N GLU A 3 7.52 -10.60 9.49
CA GLU A 3 6.42 -10.11 10.33
C GLU A 3 5.20 -9.87 9.46
N ALA A 4 4.24 -10.78 9.55
CA ALA A 4 2.99 -10.68 8.82
C ALA A 4 2.28 -9.36 9.18
N LEU A 5 1.72 -8.71 8.17
CA LEU A 5 0.82 -7.58 8.37
C LEU A 5 -0.46 -8.06 9.07
N THR A 6 -0.99 -7.24 9.98
CA THR A 6 -2.33 -7.47 10.50
C THR A 6 -3.37 -7.20 9.41
N ARG A 7 -4.60 -7.67 9.58
CA ARG A 7 -5.66 -7.42 8.58
C ARG A 7 -5.91 -5.93 8.33
N GLY A 8 -5.84 -5.09 9.36
CA GLY A 8 -5.95 -3.63 9.18
C GLY A 8 -4.81 -3.06 8.34
N GLU A 9 -3.59 -3.50 8.59
CA GLU A 9 -2.40 -3.09 7.82
C GLU A 9 -2.47 -3.61 6.37
N MET A 10 -2.98 -4.83 6.16
CA MET A 10 -3.22 -5.37 4.81
C MET A 10 -4.28 -4.60 4.04
N VAL A 11 -5.34 -4.13 4.71
CA VAL A 11 -6.36 -3.27 4.10
C VAL A 11 -5.76 -1.92 3.68
N VAL A 12 -4.88 -1.34 4.51
CA VAL A 12 -4.16 -0.11 4.15
C VAL A 12 -3.23 -0.34 2.96
N LEU A 13 -2.46 -1.44 2.96
CA LEU A 13 -1.61 -1.82 1.83
C LEU A 13 -2.43 -1.95 0.53
N ALA A 14 -3.52 -2.72 0.56
CA ALA A 14 -4.38 -2.90 -0.61
C ALA A 14 -4.98 -1.56 -1.08
N GLY A 15 -5.36 -0.67 -0.16
CA GLY A 15 -5.81 0.68 -0.50
C GLY A 15 -4.73 1.52 -1.17
N ALA A 16 -3.49 1.46 -0.68
CA ALA A 16 -2.35 2.16 -1.23
C ALA A 16 -1.96 1.66 -2.62
N VAL A 17 -1.87 0.34 -2.80
CA VAL A 17 -1.63 -0.27 -4.12
C VAL A 17 -2.70 0.21 -5.11
N ARG A 18 -3.99 0.11 -4.76
CA ARG A 18 -5.09 0.60 -5.61
C ARG A 18 -4.97 2.06 -5.99
N GLU A 19 -4.49 2.91 -5.08
CA GLU A 19 -4.35 4.33 -5.35
C GLU A 19 -3.23 4.61 -6.35
N MET A 20 -2.10 3.89 -6.26
CA MET A 20 -1.02 3.98 -7.25
C MET A 20 -1.52 3.61 -8.65
N MET A 21 -2.33 2.55 -8.76
CA MET A 21 -2.82 2.08 -10.06
C MET A 21 -3.89 2.98 -10.68
N LYS A 22 -4.65 3.73 -9.87
CA LYS A 22 -5.61 4.72 -10.38
C LYS A 22 -4.94 5.96 -10.96
N ALA A 23 -3.70 6.25 -10.58
CA ALA A 23 -3.01 7.45 -11.02
C ALA A 23 -2.79 7.47 -12.55
N ASP A 24 -2.67 6.30 -13.19
CA ASP A 24 -2.59 6.14 -14.65
C ASP A 24 -3.97 6.20 -15.38
N GLY A 25 -5.06 6.45 -14.66
CA GLY A 25 -6.37 6.76 -15.26
C GLY A 25 -7.12 5.60 -15.90
N SER A 26 -6.57 4.37 -15.92
CA SER A 26 -7.32 3.18 -16.29
C SER A 26 -6.86 1.92 -15.56
N VAL A 27 -7.80 1.32 -14.82
CA VAL A 27 -7.70 -0.05 -14.31
C VAL A 27 -7.54 -1.00 -15.51
N SER A 28 -6.34 -1.55 -15.71
CA SER A 28 -6.00 -2.40 -16.86
C SER A 28 -5.67 -3.84 -16.43
N HIS A 29 -5.28 -4.71 -17.39
CA HIS A 29 -4.76 -6.06 -17.08
C HIS A 29 -3.58 -6.03 -16.08
N ALA A 30 -2.82 -4.92 -16.06
CA ALA A 30 -1.72 -4.70 -15.12
C ALA A 30 -2.19 -4.68 -13.64
N GLU A 31 -3.44 -4.27 -13.37
CA GLU A 31 -4.04 -4.28 -12.03
C GLU A 31 -4.16 -5.69 -11.46
N VAL A 32 -4.51 -6.65 -12.32
CA VAL A 32 -4.63 -8.06 -11.94
C VAL A 32 -3.25 -8.67 -11.70
N GLU A 33 -2.27 -8.38 -12.56
CA GLU A 33 -0.90 -8.90 -12.39
C GLU A 33 -0.24 -8.35 -11.13
N THR A 34 -0.42 -7.06 -10.84
CA THR A 34 0.08 -6.43 -9.61
C THR A 34 -0.62 -6.96 -8.37
N ALA A 35 -1.94 -7.13 -8.41
CA ALA A 35 -2.65 -7.74 -7.28
C ALA A 35 -2.17 -9.18 -7.02
N VAL A 36 -1.87 -9.95 -8.07
CA VAL A 36 -1.30 -11.30 -7.94
C VAL A 36 0.11 -11.26 -7.38
N SER A 37 0.99 -10.38 -7.86
CA SER A 37 2.37 -10.28 -7.37
C SER A 37 2.42 -9.88 -5.90
N VAL A 38 1.56 -8.97 -5.46
CA VAL A 38 1.43 -8.59 -4.05
C VAL A 38 0.94 -9.77 -3.19
N ALA A 39 -0.06 -10.53 -3.68
CA ALA A 39 -0.54 -11.72 -2.96
C ALA A 39 0.56 -12.77 -2.80
N GLU A 40 1.35 -13.02 -3.85
CA GLU A 40 2.50 -13.93 -3.82
C GLU A 40 3.58 -13.45 -2.85
N ARG A 41 3.88 -12.14 -2.84
CA ARG A 41 4.86 -11.52 -1.93
C ARG A 41 4.46 -11.66 -0.47
N LEU A 42 3.16 -11.62 -0.18
CA LEU A 42 2.59 -11.82 1.15
C LEU A 42 2.36 -13.31 1.49
N ALA A 43 2.65 -14.23 0.55
CA ALA A 43 2.34 -15.65 0.64
C ALA A 43 0.86 -15.93 0.99
N LEU A 44 -0.05 -15.11 0.46
CA LEU A 44 -1.48 -15.20 0.68
C LEU A 44 -2.18 -15.96 -0.46
N PRO A 45 -3.24 -16.73 -0.15
CA PRO A 45 -4.15 -17.22 -1.17
C PRO A 45 -4.81 -16.06 -1.93
N ALA A 46 -4.96 -16.20 -3.25
CA ALA A 46 -5.58 -15.16 -4.09
C ALA A 46 -7.01 -14.78 -3.63
N GLU A 47 -7.78 -15.74 -3.09
CA GLU A 47 -9.11 -15.49 -2.52
C GLU A 47 -9.05 -14.58 -1.29
N GLU A 48 -8.06 -14.78 -0.42
CA GLU A 48 -7.87 -13.97 0.78
C GLU A 48 -7.45 -12.54 0.41
N TRP A 49 -6.51 -12.42 -0.52
CA TRP A 49 -6.12 -11.11 -1.05
C TRP A 49 -7.28 -10.40 -1.74
N GLY A 50 -8.09 -11.13 -2.52
CA GLY A 50 -9.30 -10.59 -3.14
C GLY A 50 -10.29 -10.00 -2.12
N ALA A 51 -10.53 -10.72 -1.02
CA ALA A 51 -11.40 -10.22 0.05
C ALA A 51 -10.83 -8.96 0.74
N ILE A 52 -9.51 -8.90 0.94
CA ILE A 52 -8.83 -7.71 1.49
C ILE A 52 -8.90 -6.53 0.51
N TRP A 53 -8.74 -6.80 -0.78
CA TRP A 53 -8.83 -5.79 -1.84
C TRP A 53 -10.22 -5.17 -1.92
N GLU A 54 -11.27 -5.99 -1.88
CA GLU A 54 -12.66 -5.51 -1.80
C GLU A 54 -12.91 -4.73 -0.52
N GLU A 55 -12.42 -5.22 0.62
CA GLU A 55 -12.53 -4.53 1.91
C GLU A 55 -11.87 -3.14 1.87
N ALA A 56 -10.68 -3.03 1.28
CA ALA A 56 -9.99 -1.77 1.06
C ALA A 56 -10.76 -0.85 0.12
N ALA A 57 -11.34 -1.38 -0.96
CA ALA A 57 -12.17 -0.59 -1.87
C ALA A 57 -13.39 0.03 -1.19
N HIS A 58 -13.97 -0.66 -0.20
CA HIS A 58 -15.09 -0.16 0.58
C HIS A 58 -14.68 0.79 1.70
N LYS A 59 -13.60 0.48 2.43
CA LYS A 59 -13.17 1.24 3.62
C LYS A 59 -12.33 2.46 3.28
N LEU A 60 -11.54 2.38 2.21
CA LEU A 60 -10.59 3.41 1.79
C LEU A 60 -10.87 3.80 0.32
N PRO A 61 -12.03 4.43 0.04
CA PRO A 61 -12.47 4.67 -1.34
C PRO A 61 -11.64 5.76 -2.06
N THR A 62 -10.96 6.64 -1.32
CA THR A 62 -10.27 7.83 -1.82
C THR A 62 -8.80 7.86 -1.39
N ALA A 63 -7.97 8.59 -2.14
CA ALA A 63 -6.57 8.87 -1.79
C ALA A 63 -6.42 9.39 -0.34
N GLU A 64 -7.29 10.32 0.07
CA GLU A 64 -7.28 10.89 1.42
C GLU A 64 -7.57 9.84 2.49
N ALA A 65 -8.51 8.91 2.25
CA ALA A 65 -8.80 7.84 3.18
C ALA A 65 -7.64 6.86 3.31
N VAL A 66 -6.98 6.53 2.19
CA VAL A 66 -5.77 5.70 2.16
C VAL A 66 -4.65 6.36 2.96
N LYS A 67 -4.38 7.65 2.70
CA LYS A 67 -3.38 8.44 3.45
C LYS A 67 -3.68 8.45 4.95
N ALA A 68 -4.93 8.71 5.33
CA ALA A 68 -5.34 8.66 6.74
C ALA A 68 -5.10 7.27 7.37
N GLY A 69 -5.44 6.18 6.66
CA GLY A 69 -5.17 4.82 7.13
C GLY A 69 -3.68 4.51 7.29
N ALA A 70 -2.85 5.00 6.36
CA ALA A 70 -1.40 4.82 6.42
C ALA A 70 -0.71 5.66 7.50
N ALA A 71 -1.24 6.83 7.84
CA ALA A 71 -0.75 7.65 8.96
C ALA A 71 -0.95 6.95 10.32
N GLU A 72 -2.01 6.16 10.45
CA GLU A 72 -2.32 5.37 11.67
C GLU A 72 -1.51 4.07 11.77
N LEU A 73 -0.62 3.77 10.81
CA LEU A 73 0.34 2.68 10.97
C LEU A 73 1.40 3.14 11.97
N TYR A 74 1.48 2.50 13.13
CA TYR A 74 2.45 2.84 14.18
C TYR A 74 3.61 1.84 14.30
N ARG A 75 3.43 0.63 13.76
CA ARG A 75 4.41 -0.45 13.80
C ARG A 75 5.43 -0.23 12.70
N GLN A 76 6.70 -0.10 13.08
CA GLN A 76 7.78 0.19 12.13
C GLN A 76 7.90 -0.92 11.08
N GLU A 77 7.81 -2.17 11.50
CA GLU A 77 7.92 -3.34 10.63
C GLU A 77 6.78 -3.39 9.60
N ALA A 78 5.60 -2.89 9.96
CA ALA A 78 4.48 -2.77 9.02
C ALA A 78 4.70 -1.63 8.02
N ARG A 79 5.21 -0.47 8.46
CA ARG A 79 5.54 0.65 7.57
C ARG A 79 6.61 0.25 6.56
N GLU A 80 7.68 -0.40 7.02
CA GLU A 80 8.77 -0.87 6.17
C GLU A 80 8.28 -1.86 5.11
N LEU A 81 7.48 -2.86 5.51
CA LEU A 81 6.94 -3.84 4.58
C LEU A 81 5.94 -3.23 3.59
N VAL A 82 5.08 -2.30 4.06
CA VAL A 82 4.16 -1.57 3.18
C VAL A 82 4.94 -0.73 2.16
N TYR A 83 5.98 -0.01 2.61
CA TYR A 83 6.82 0.80 1.73
C TYR A 83 7.54 -0.04 0.69
N GLU A 84 8.15 -1.16 1.11
CA GLU A 84 8.87 -2.08 0.24
C GLU A 84 7.96 -2.58 -0.90
N ILE A 85 6.76 -3.05 -0.55
CA ILE A 85 5.81 -3.56 -1.54
C ILE A 85 5.34 -2.45 -2.48
N LEU A 86 5.00 -1.26 -1.96
CA LEU A 86 4.56 -0.14 -2.81
C LEU A 86 5.68 0.32 -3.75
N HIS A 87 6.92 0.35 -3.27
CA HIS A 87 8.07 0.67 -4.09
C HIS A 87 8.29 -0.38 -5.19
N GLU A 88 8.21 -1.68 -4.86
CA GLU A 88 8.28 -2.76 -5.85
C GLU A 88 7.21 -2.57 -6.95
N VAL A 89 5.95 -2.29 -6.56
CA VAL A 89 4.85 -2.01 -7.48
C VAL A 89 5.16 -0.81 -8.39
N ALA A 90 5.63 0.31 -7.84
CA ALA A 90 5.99 1.51 -8.62
C ALA A 90 7.10 1.26 -9.65
N THR A 91 8.00 0.32 -9.35
CA THR A 91 9.16 0.03 -10.21
C THR A 91 8.89 -1.06 -11.25
N HIS A 92 7.74 -1.74 -11.19
CA HIS A 92 7.42 -2.86 -12.07
C HIS A 92 6.75 -2.43 -13.38
N ASP A 93 6.03 -1.31 -13.41
CA ASP A 93 5.53 -0.68 -14.64
C ASP A 93 6.44 0.48 -15.07
N GLU A 94 6.46 0.87 -16.34
CA GLU A 94 7.27 2.00 -16.83
C GLU A 94 6.85 3.30 -16.10
N ILE A 95 7.57 3.61 -15.02
CA ILE A 95 7.47 4.76 -14.11
C ILE A 95 6.51 5.85 -14.59
N VAL A 96 5.36 5.97 -13.94
CA VAL A 96 4.50 7.16 -14.07
C VAL A 96 4.81 8.10 -12.89
N ASP A 97 5.16 9.35 -13.17
CA ASP A 97 5.54 10.35 -12.15
C ASP A 97 4.54 10.46 -10.98
N SER A 98 3.26 10.16 -11.22
CA SER A 98 2.19 10.23 -10.22
C SER A 98 2.21 9.12 -9.16
N GLU A 99 2.93 8.01 -9.39
CA GLU A 99 3.05 6.91 -8.42
C GLU A 99 4.04 7.24 -7.30
N TRP A 100 4.97 8.16 -7.56
CA TRP A 100 5.97 8.64 -6.60
C TRP A 100 5.38 9.56 -5.53
N ASP A 101 4.30 10.29 -5.83
CA ASP A 101 3.66 11.22 -4.89
C ASP A 101 3.14 10.52 -3.62
N LEU A 102 2.68 9.27 -3.73
CA LEU A 102 2.22 8.51 -2.58
C LEU A 102 3.41 8.04 -1.72
N LEU A 103 4.47 7.54 -2.35
CA LEU A 103 5.68 7.08 -1.66
C LEU A 103 6.40 8.21 -0.93
N GLU A 104 6.51 9.38 -1.57
CA GLU A 104 7.09 10.58 -0.95
C GLU A 104 6.26 11.01 0.27
N TRP A 105 4.93 11.07 0.12
CA TRP A 105 4.05 11.42 1.24
C TRP A 105 4.15 10.44 2.42
N LEU A 106 4.30 9.14 2.16
CA LEU A 106 4.47 8.12 3.20
C LEU A 106 5.80 8.31 3.95
N ASP A 107 6.90 8.54 3.23
CA ASP A 107 8.22 8.79 3.83
C ASP A 107 8.19 10.03 4.74
N GLU A 108 7.66 11.14 4.25
CA GLU A 108 7.54 12.39 5.02
C GLU A 108 6.68 12.20 6.28
N THR A 109 5.54 11.54 6.13
CA THR A 109 4.56 11.34 7.23
C THR A 109 5.11 10.46 8.33
N TRP A 110 5.75 9.35 7.98
CA TRP A 110 6.30 8.43 8.96
C TRP A 110 7.57 8.98 9.62
N ARG A 111 8.42 9.66 8.85
CA ARG A 111 9.60 10.34 9.39
C ARG A 111 9.23 11.43 10.40
N PHE A 112 8.21 12.22 10.12
CA PHE A 112 7.70 13.21 11.08
C PHE A 112 7.13 12.56 12.34
N SER A 113 6.44 11.43 12.19
CA SER A 113 5.87 10.68 13.31
C SER A 113 6.93 10.09 14.24
N ASP A 114 8.09 9.72 13.70
CA ASP A 114 9.20 9.16 14.47
C ASP A 114 9.97 10.25 15.21
N ASP A 115 10.15 11.44 14.61
CA ASP A 115 10.78 12.62 15.25
C ASP A 115 10.00 13.11 16.48
N GLN A 116 8.66 13.01 16.47
CA GLN A 116 7.80 13.36 17.61
C GLN A 116 7.84 12.35 18.77
N LYS A 117 8.38 11.14 18.57
CA LYS A 117 8.51 10.14 19.65
C LYS A 117 9.80 10.27 20.46
N ASP A 118 10.80 10.97 19.92
CA ASP A 118 12.12 11.17 20.55
C ASP A 118 12.27 12.54 21.26
N GLY A 119 11.21 13.36 21.31
CA GLY A 119 11.16 14.67 21.98
C GLY A 119 10.31 14.70 23.25
#